data_AF-A0A3D5K2V1-F1
#
_entry.id   AF-A0A3D5K2V1-F1
#
_cell.length_a   1.000
_cell.length_b   1.000
_cell.length_c   1.000
_cell.angle_alpha   90.00
_cell.angle_beta   90.00
_cell.angle_gamma   90.00
#
_symmetry.space_group_name_H-M   'P 1'
#
loop_
_entity.id
_entity.type
_entity.pdbx_description
1 polymer ?
#
loop_
_entity_poly.entity_id
_entity_poly.type
_entity_poly.pdbx_seq_one_letter_code
_entity_poly.pdbx_strand_id
1 'polypeptide(L)'
;MKSDQTQEEQVVARARDYDEARQRAADLHRDRIVAGEEERLADSDFHAVSNDRFAANLTADDRTMGFTGTTEAPSSDGEPVDQKTGWANHRYQVLLEARKRLDVLCDRADRELDEALGALLSATDGLRQVAGEDEESDDAEAFDLVVGGRVDAAVKESDEAVDLTGATSAA
;
A
#
# COMPACT_ATOMS: atom_id res chain seq x y z
N MET A 1 -31.30 -13.77 30.25
CA MET A 1 -31.46 -12.37 30.73
C MET A 1 -30.22 -11.77 31.41
N LYS A 2 -29.63 -12.34 32.48
CA LYS A 2 -28.35 -11.80 33.01
C LYS A 2 -27.12 -12.18 32.15
N SER A 3 -27.15 -13.32 31.47
CA SER A 3 -26.11 -13.78 30.53
C SER A 3 -25.99 -12.89 29.29
N ASP A 4 -27.13 -12.48 28.74
CA ASP A 4 -27.19 -11.81 27.44
C ASP A 4 -26.67 -10.37 27.56
N GLN A 5 -27.04 -9.67 28.64
CA GLN A 5 -26.48 -8.34 28.97
C GLN A 5 -24.94 -8.37 29.10
N THR A 6 -24.37 -9.43 29.70
CA THR A 6 -22.92 -9.52 29.83
C THR A 6 -22.19 -9.81 28.52
N GLN A 7 -22.85 -10.41 27.54
CA GLN A 7 -22.28 -10.63 26.20
C GLN A 7 -22.43 -9.40 25.31
N GLU A 8 -23.57 -8.71 25.38
CA GLU A 8 -23.76 -7.41 24.71
C GLU A 8 -22.68 -6.40 25.16
N GLU A 9 -22.41 -6.33 26.46
CA GLU A 9 -21.35 -5.49 27.01
C GLU A 9 -19.95 -5.88 26.47
N GLN A 10 -19.68 -7.18 26.29
CA GLN A 10 -18.42 -7.65 25.72
C GLN A 10 -18.29 -7.25 24.25
N VAL A 11 -19.35 -7.39 23.45
CA VAL A 11 -19.35 -6.96 22.04
C VAL A 11 -19.08 -5.46 21.94
N VAL A 12 -19.74 -4.64 22.77
CA VAL A 12 -19.50 -3.19 22.79
C VAL A 12 -18.07 -2.86 23.21
N ALA A 13 -17.50 -3.58 24.19
CA ALA A 13 -16.11 -3.39 24.58
C ALA A 13 -15.15 -3.74 23.42
N ARG A 14 -15.37 -4.86 22.73
CA ARG A 14 -14.59 -5.24 21.55
C ARG A 14 -14.72 -4.26 20.39
N ALA A 15 -15.89 -3.65 20.22
CA ALA A 15 -16.10 -2.63 19.19
C ALA A 15 -15.24 -1.40 19.44
N ARG A 16 -15.13 -0.98 20.70
CA ARG A 16 -14.22 0.11 21.09
C ARG A 16 -12.76 -0.25 20.86
N ASP A 17 -12.35 -1.45 21.26
CA ASP A 17 -10.97 -1.93 21.01
C ASP A 17 -10.62 -1.90 19.51
N TYR A 18 -11.55 -2.37 18.66
CA TYR A 18 -11.40 -2.34 17.21
C TYR A 18 -11.33 -0.90 16.66
N ASP A 19 -12.22 -0.01 17.10
CA ASP A 19 -12.23 1.38 16.65
C ASP A 19 -10.93 2.11 17.04
N GLU A 20 -10.42 1.87 18.24
CA GLU A 20 -9.13 2.42 18.69
C GLU A 20 -7.95 1.87 17.87
N ALA A 21 -7.93 0.56 17.59
CA ALA A 21 -6.91 -0.05 16.72
C ALA A 21 -6.96 0.52 15.30
N ARG A 22 -8.17 0.75 14.77
CA ARG A 22 -8.40 1.35 13.45
C ARG A 22 -7.91 2.78 13.36
N GLN A 23 -8.16 3.59 14.37
CA GLN A 23 -7.65 4.96 14.42
C GLN A 23 -6.11 4.97 14.47
N ARG A 24 -5.51 4.14 15.33
CA ARG A 24 -4.05 4.01 15.42
C ARG A 24 -3.41 3.57 14.11
N ALA A 25 -3.97 2.56 13.44
CA ALA A 25 -3.48 2.11 12.14
C ALA A 25 -3.60 3.22 11.08
N ALA A 26 -4.73 3.92 11.03
CA ALA A 26 -4.94 5.02 10.09
C ALA A 26 -3.94 6.16 10.28
N ASP A 27 -3.64 6.52 11.52
CA ASP A 27 -2.65 7.57 11.82
C ASP A 27 -1.24 7.15 11.42
N LEU A 28 -0.84 5.92 11.72
CA LEU A 28 0.47 5.38 11.29
C LEU A 28 0.60 5.32 9.76
N HIS A 29 -0.47 4.96 9.04
CA HIS A 29 -0.46 4.98 7.57
C HIS A 29 -0.33 6.39 7.00
N ARG A 30 -0.88 7.41 7.67
CA ARG A 30 -0.65 8.82 7.27
C ARG A 30 0.80 9.23 7.51
N ASP A 31 1.34 8.91 8.68
CA ASP A 31 2.74 9.19 9.01
C ASP A 31 3.69 8.50 8.02
N ARG A 32 3.35 7.27 7.59
CA ARG A 32 4.12 6.52 6.60
C ARG A 32 4.22 7.24 5.27
N ILE A 33 3.13 7.87 4.82
CA ILE A 33 3.11 8.66 3.58
C ILE A 33 4.05 9.86 3.73
N VAL A 34 3.90 10.63 4.81
CA VAL A 34 4.73 11.82 5.07
C VAL A 34 6.21 11.44 5.17
N ALA A 35 6.56 10.42 5.96
CA ALA A 35 7.93 9.95 6.10
C ALA A 35 8.53 9.47 4.76
N GLY A 36 7.71 8.82 3.92
CA GLY A 36 8.12 8.41 2.58
C GLY A 36 8.35 9.58 1.63
N GLU A 37 7.59 10.67 1.76
CA GLU A 37 7.81 11.90 0.99
C GLU A 37 9.07 12.63 1.46
N GLU A 38 9.27 12.75 2.78
CA GLU A 38 10.47 13.37 3.37
C GLU A 38 11.76 12.62 2.98
N GLU A 39 11.73 11.28 3.00
CA GLU A 39 12.84 10.45 2.50
C GLU A 39 13.17 10.75 1.04
N ARG A 40 12.16 10.78 0.16
CA ARG A 40 12.35 11.06 -1.28
C ARG A 40 12.89 12.46 -1.53
N LEU A 41 12.42 13.45 -0.78
CA LEU A 41 12.95 14.81 -0.87
C LEU A 41 14.41 14.86 -0.44
N ALA A 42 14.77 14.18 0.65
CA ALA A 42 16.17 14.10 1.10
C ALA A 42 17.08 13.36 0.10
N ASP A 43 16.57 12.32 -0.56
CA ASP A 43 17.29 11.63 -1.65
C ASP A 43 17.52 12.56 -2.85
N SER A 44 16.48 13.30 -3.25
CA SER A 44 16.58 14.31 -4.31
C SER A 44 17.57 15.42 -3.95
N ASP A 45 17.56 15.91 -2.71
CA ASP A 45 18.52 16.91 -2.21
C ASP A 45 19.96 16.37 -2.27
N PHE A 46 20.17 15.12 -1.87
CA PHE A 46 21.47 14.45 -1.97
C PHE A 46 21.95 14.37 -3.42
N HIS A 47 21.08 13.96 -4.34
CA HIS A 47 21.40 13.92 -5.77
C HIS A 47 21.68 15.31 -6.36
N ALA A 48 20.94 16.34 -5.96
CA ALA A 48 21.18 17.71 -6.41
C ALA A 48 22.57 18.19 -5.99
N VAL A 49 22.93 18.04 -4.71
CA VAL A 49 24.25 18.44 -4.19
C VAL A 49 25.38 17.65 -4.84
N SER A 50 25.18 16.34 -5.04
CA SER A 50 26.14 15.47 -5.72
C SER A 50 26.36 15.88 -7.19
N ASN A 51 25.28 16.21 -7.91
CA ASN A 51 25.35 16.67 -9.29
C ASN A 51 26.05 18.03 -9.42
N ASP A 52 25.77 18.97 -8.51
CA ASP A 52 26.46 20.27 -8.47
C ASP A 52 27.97 20.10 -8.29
N ARG A 53 28.39 19.18 -7.41
CA ARG A 53 29.81 18.83 -7.24
C ARG A 53 30.37 18.21 -8.51
N PHE A 54 29.67 17.25 -9.10
CA PHE A 54 30.13 16.59 -10.32
C PHE A 54 30.34 17.59 -11.45
N ALA A 55 29.40 18.53 -11.63
CA ALA A 55 29.53 19.62 -12.58
C ALA A 55 30.73 20.53 -12.27
N ALA A 56 30.95 20.89 -11.00
CA ALA A 56 32.11 21.69 -10.60
C ALA A 56 33.43 20.99 -10.94
N ASN A 57 33.55 19.70 -10.64
CA ASN A 57 34.74 18.90 -10.97
C ASN A 57 34.96 18.81 -12.48
N LEU A 58 33.91 18.56 -13.25
CA LEU A 58 34.00 18.54 -14.72
C LEU A 58 34.51 19.88 -15.27
N THR A 59 34.02 21.02 -14.77
CA THR A 59 34.53 22.33 -15.21
C THR A 59 35.97 22.61 -14.80
N ALA A 60 36.44 22.02 -13.69
CA ALA A 60 37.83 22.10 -13.27
C ALA A 60 38.73 21.27 -14.19
N ASP A 61 38.30 20.06 -14.54
CA ASP A 61 39.01 19.15 -15.45
C ASP A 61 39.06 19.71 -16.89
N ASP A 62 37.97 20.30 -17.39
CA ASP A 62 37.96 20.94 -18.71
C ASP A 62 38.97 22.10 -18.80
N ARG A 63 39.21 22.84 -17.70
CA ARG A 63 40.21 23.90 -17.64
C ARG A 63 41.65 23.37 -17.65
N THR A 64 41.90 22.18 -17.10
CA THR A 64 43.24 21.58 -17.06
C THR A 64 43.62 20.91 -18.38
N MET A 65 42.64 20.47 -19.18
CA MET A 65 42.85 19.83 -20.49
C MET A 65 43.35 20.78 -21.61
N GLY A 66 43.31 22.11 -21.39
CA GLY A 66 43.72 23.12 -22.36
C GLY A 66 45.21 23.52 -22.37
N PHE A 67 46.03 23.00 -21.45
CA PHE A 67 47.43 23.41 -21.32
C PHE A 67 48.35 22.19 -21.24
N THR A 68 49.10 21.93 -22.32
CA THR A 68 50.18 20.94 -22.32
C THR A 68 51.35 21.45 -21.47
N GLY A 69 51.21 21.38 -20.15
CA GLY A 69 52.27 21.63 -19.19
C GLY A 69 52.55 20.34 -18.42
N THR A 70 53.77 19.82 -18.52
CA THR A 70 54.24 18.68 -17.72
C THR A 70 54.25 19.05 -16.25
N THR A 71 53.22 18.67 -15.50
CA THR A 71 53.24 18.69 -14.04
C THR A 71 52.46 17.49 -13.53
N GLU A 72 53.06 16.84 -12.54
CA GLU A 72 52.60 15.64 -11.84
C GLU A 72 51.10 15.65 -11.53
N ALA A 73 50.51 14.46 -11.49
CA ALA A 73 49.11 14.27 -11.08
C ALA A 73 48.83 15.10 -9.81
N PRO A 74 47.72 15.85 -9.75
CA PRO A 74 47.39 16.60 -8.56
C PRO A 74 47.36 15.63 -7.38
N SER A 75 48.24 15.85 -6.40
CA SER A 75 48.24 15.09 -5.15
C SER A 75 46.84 15.22 -4.53
N SER A 76 46.26 14.08 -4.17
CA SER A 76 44.95 13.98 -3.51
C SER A 76 44.93 14.60 -2.11
N ASP A 77 46.05 15.14 -1.63
CA ASP A 77 46.25 15.53 -0.23
C ASP A 77 45.63 16.89 0.14
N GLY A 78 44.88 17.51 -0.79
CA GLY A 78 44.29 18.83 -0.59
C GLY A 78 42.84 19.01 -1.04
N GLU A 79 42.16 17.95 -1.49
CA GLU A 79 40.74 18.09 -1.87
C GLU A 79 39.92 18.38 -0.61
N PRO A 80 39.20 19.52 -0.54
CA PRO A 80 38.40 19.85 0.63
C PRO A 80 37.34 18.77 0.83
N VAL A 81 37.31 18.21 2.05
CA VAL A 81 36.33 17.19 2.46
C VAL A 81 34.93 17.62 2.03
N ASP A 82 34.20 16.72 1.38
CA ASP A 82 32.84 16.99 0.92
C ASP A 82 31.83 17.03 2.06
N GLN A 83 31.85 18.11 2.81
CA GLN A 83 30.94 18.24 3.94
C GLN A 83 29.48 18.30 3.45
N LYS A 84 29.19 19.02 2.35
CA LYS A 84 27.80 19.22 1.90
C LYS A 84 27.16 17.92 1.43
N THR A 85 27.81 17.17 0.55
CA THR A 85 27.29 15.89 0.07
C THR A 85 27.25 14.87 1.20
N GLY A 86 28.23 14.90 2.12
CA GLY A 86 28.24 14.07 3.32
C GLY A 86 27.04 14.32 4.25
N TRP A 87 26.74 15.59 4.54
CA TRP A 87 25.57 15.97 5.35
C TRP A 87 24.25 15.59 4.68
N ALA A 88 24.12 15.80 3.37
CA ALA A 88 22.91 15.44 2.63
C ALA A 88 22.68 13.91 2.63
N ASN A 89 23.74 13.13 2.39
CA ASN A 89 23.68 11.66 2.46
C ASN A 89 23.31 11.19 3.87
N HIS A 90 23.94 11.77 4.91
CA HIS A 90 23.63 11.41 6.28
C HIS A 90 22.16 11.68 6.63
N ARG A 91 21.64 12.84 6.24
CA ARG A 91 20.23 13.19 6.44
C ARG A 91 19.30 12.18 5.74
N TYR A 92 19.59 11.85 4.48
CA TYR A 92 18.84 10.82 3.75
C TYR A 92 18.86 9.47 4.47
N GLN A 93 20.02 9.00 4.92
CA GLN A 93 20.15 7.73 5.64
C GLN A 93 19.33 7.71 6.94
N VAL A 94 19.36 8.78 7.73
CA VAL A 94 18.58 8.89 8.97
C VAL A 94 17.09 8.77 8.69
N LEU A 95 16.59 9.46 7.65
CA LEU A 95 15.18 9.40 7.27
C LEU A 95 14.78 8.04 6.71
N LEU A 96 15.64 7.43 5.90
CA LEU A 96 15.43 6.08 5.37
C LEU A 96 15.32 5.03 6.48
N GLU A 97 16.16 5.11 7.51
CA GLU A 97 16.04 4.24 8.68
C GLU A 97 14.77 4.51 9.49
N ALA A 98 14.41 5.77 9.70
CA ALA A 98 13.20 6.15 10.41
C ALA A 98 11.94 5.62 9.69
N ARG A 99 11.88 5.78 8.36
CA ARG A 99 10.81 5.26 7.50
C ARG A 99 10.71 3.73 7.58
N LYS A 100 11.84 3.00 7.57
CA LYS A 100 11.84 1.54 7.76
C LYS A 100 11.30 1.11 9.14
N ARG A 101 11.66 1.84 10.21
CA ARG A 101 11.11 1.57 11.54
C ARG A 101 9.61 1.81 11.57
N LEU A 102 9.14 2.85 10.89
CA LEU A 102 7.72 3.16 10.75
C LEU A 102 6.97 2.11 9.94
N ASP A 103 7.56 1.56 8.87
CA ASP A 103 6.98 0.44 8.11
C ASP A 103 6.70 -0.75 9.04
N VAL A 104 7.63 -1.10 9.92
CA VAL A 104 7.44 -2.19 10.91
C VAL A 104 6.31 -1.86 11.90
N LEU A 105 6.17 -0.60 12.32
CA LEU A 105 5.07 -0.18 13.19
C LEU A 105 3.72 -0.26 12.49
N CYS A 106 3.65 0.12 11.21
CA CYS A 106 2.43 -0.03 10.40
C CYS A 106 2.03 -1.50 10.30
N ASP A 107 2.97 -2.38 9.92
CA ASP A 107 2.71 -3.82 9.82
C ASP A 107 2.23 -4.40 11.16
N ARG A 108 2.75 -3.90 12.29
CA ARG A 108 2.28 -4.32 13.61
C ARG A 108 0.86 -3.81 13.88
N ALA A 109 0.58 -2.55 13.59
CA ALA A 109 -0.75 -1.98 13.80
C ALA A 109 -1.82 -2.65 12.93
N ASP A 110 -1.48 -3.04 11.71
CA ASP A 110 -2.37 -3.79 10.82
C ASP A 110 -2.70 -5.18 11.41
N ARG A 111 -1.70 -5.88 11.98
CA ARG A 111 -1.95 -7.14 12.70
C ARG A 111 -2.82 -6.95 13.93
N GLU A 112 -2.55 -5.91 14.73
CA GLU A 112 -3.38 -5.59 15.92
C GLU A 112 -4.83 -5.26 15.53
N LEU A 113 -5.03 -4.59 14.38
CA LEU A 113 -6.36 -4.31 13.82
C LEU A 113 -7.08 -5.59 13.40
N ASP A 114 -6.39 -6.48 12.68
CA ASP A 114 -6.96 -7.77 12.25
C ASP A 114 -7.33 -8.65 13.46
N GLU A 115 -6.48 -8.67 14.49
CA GLU A 115 -6.74 -9.37 15.74
C GLU A 115 -7.96 -8.80 16.48
N ALA A 116 -8.07 -7.47 16.56
CA ALA A 116 -9.22 -6.81 17.18
C ALA A 116 -10.51 -7.05 16.40
N LEU A 117 -10.46 -7.04 15.07
CA LEU A 117 -11.60 -7.38 14.21
C LEU A 117 -12.03 -8.84 14.42
N GLY A 118 -11.07 -9.78 14.45
CA GLY A 118 -11.35 -11.19 14.72
C GLY A 118 -11.98 -11.40 16.09
N ALA A 119 -11.50 -10.70 17.12
CA ALA A 119 -12.07 -10.76 18.47
C ALA A 119 -13.50 -10.18 18.52
N LEU A 120 -13.76 -9.10 17.78
CA LEU A 120 -15.11 -8.52 17.65
C LEU A 120 -16.07 -9.50 16.96
N LEU A 121 -15.66 -10.07 15.81
CA LEU A 121 -16.48 -11.03 15.08
C LEU A 121 -16.78 -12.27 15.93
N SER A 122 -15.77 -12.81 16.63
CA SER A 122 -15.97 -13.93 17.54
C SER A 122 -16.93 -13.60 18.69
N ALA A 123 -16.89 -12.37 19.22
CA ALA A 123 -17.81 -11.94 20.26
C ALA A 123 -19.24 -11.78 19.73
N THR A 124 -19.41 -11.25 18.51
CA THR A 124 -20.73 -11.13 17.87
C THR A 124 -21.33 -12.49 17.54
N ASP A 125 -20.52 -13.45 17.10
CA ASP A 125 -20.97 -14.82 16.83
C ASP A 125 -21.39 -15.54 18.13
N GLY A 126 -20.61 -15.37 19.20
CA GLY A 126 -20.97 -15.91 20.52
C GLY A 126 -22.26 -15.32 21.09
N LEU A 127 -22.55 -14.04 20.80
CA LEU A 127 -23.81 -13.40 21.16
C LEU A 127 -24.98 -13.96 20.34
N ARG A 128 -24.78 -14.16 19.03
CA ARG A 128 -25.79 -14.77 18.14
C ARG A 128 -26.18 -16.18 18.57
N GLN A 129 -25.20 -17.01 18.92
CA GLN A 129 -25.42 -18.37 19.43
C GLN A 129 -26.28 -18.37 20.71
N VAL A 130 -26.06 -17.42 21.62
CA VAL A 130 -26.83 -17.32 22.87
C VAL A 130 -28.22 -16.74 22.64
N ALA A 131 -28.40 -15.88 21.65
CA ALA A 131 -29.71 -15.39 21.23
C ALA A 131 -30.61 -16.49 20.61
N GLY A 132 -30.07 -17.69 20.34
CA GLY A 132 -30.83 -18.80 19.75
C GLY A 132 -31.12 -18.59 18.26
N GLU A 133 -30.40 -17.69 17.59
CA GLU A 133 -30.57 -17.39 16.16
C GLU A 133 -29.88 -18.42 15.24
N ASP A 134 -29.33 -19.49 15.81
CA ASP A 134 -28.87 -20.70 15.11
C ASP A 134 -29.93 -21.82 15.18
N GLU A 135 -31.22 -21.48 15.21
CA GLU A 135 -32.24 -22.40 14.70
C GLU A 135 -32.10 -22.46 13.18
N GLU A 136 -31.13 -23.25 12.73
CA GLU A 136 -31.20 -23.92 11.43
C GLU A 136 -32.42 -24.83 11.49
N SER A 137 -33.59 -24.27 11.16
CA SER A 137 -34.77 -25.05 10.88
C SER A 137 -34.41 -25.95 9.70
N ASP A 138 -34.17 -27.21 10.01
CA ASP A 138 -34.01 -28.33 9.11
C ASP A 138 -35.34 -28.61 8.37
N ASP A 139 -35.88 -27.60 7.69
CA ASP A 139 -36.95 -27.75 6.73
C ASP A 139 -36.31 -27.89 5.36
N ALA A 140 -35.97 -29.15 5.07
CA ALA A 140 -35.58 -29.65 3.77
C ALA A 140 -36.69 -29.42 2.74
N GLU A 141 -36.82 -28.21 2.21
CA GLU A 141 -37.42 -27.99 0.90
C GLU A 141 -36.30 -28.04 -0.13
N ALA A 142 -35.91 -29.28 -0.46
CA ALA A 142 -35.12 -29.59 -1.62
C ALA A 142 -35.90 -29.09 -2.85
N PHE A 143 -35.55 -27.90 -3.34
CA PHE A 143 -35.97 -27.47 -4.67
C PHE A 143 -35.40 -28.46 -5.68
N ASP A 144 -36.28 -29.32 -6.18
CA ASP A 144 -35.96 -30.30 -7.22
C ASP A 144 -35.59 -29.53 -8.49
N LEU A 145 -34.30 -29.29 -8.66
CA LEU A 145 -33.73 -28.65 -9.84
C LEU A 145 -33.88 -29.65 -10.98
N VAL A 146 -35.01 -29.57 -11.69
CA VAL A 146 -35.25 -30.33 -12.92
C VAL A 146 -34.09 -30.07 -13.88
N VAL A 147 -33.17 -31.02 -13.96
CA VAL A 147 -32.16 -31.12 -15.00
C VAL A 147 -32.90 -31.46 -16.29
N GLY A 148 -33.41 -30.40 -16.94
CA GLY A 148 -34.02 -30.46 -18.26
C GLY A 148 -32.95 -30.74 -19.30
N GLY A 149 -32.74 -32.02 -19.58
CA GLY A 149 -31.90 -32.50 -20.66
C GLY A 149 -32.27 -31.87 -22.00
N ARG A 150 -31.21 -31.54 -22.73
CA ARG A 150 -31.14 -31.33 -24.18
C ARG A 150 -32.23 -32.09 -24.94
N VAL A 151 -33.03 -31.37 -25.72
CA VAL A 151 -33.64 -31.89 -26.96
C VAL A 151 -33.28 -30.92 -28.07
N ASP A 152 -32.39 -31.38 -28.94
CA ASP A 152 -32.10 -30.74 -30.21
C ASP A 152 -33.30 -30.87 -31.17
N ALA A 153 -33.39 -29.88 -32.07
CA ALA A 153 -34.10 -29.85 -33.35
C ALA A 153 -35.61 -29.53 -33.35
N ALA A 154 -35.95 -28.33 -33.84
CA ALA A 154 -36.43 -28.18 -35.22
C ALA A 154 -36.51 -26.70 -35.65
N VAL A 155 -35.84 -26.43 -36.77
CA VAL A 155 -35.88 -25.24 -37.62
C VAL A 155 -37.32 -24.79 -37.91
N LYS A 156 -37.61 -23.49 -37.76
CA LYS A 156 -38.39 -22.72 -38.73
C LYS A 156 -37.81 -21.31 -38.86
N GLU A 157 -37.24 -21.11 -40.03
CA GLU A 157 -36.82 -19.88 -40.67
C GLU A 157 -37.95 -18.83 -40.68
N SER A 158 -37.64 -17.59 -40.32
CA SER A 158 -38.40 -16.40 -40.73
C SER A 158 -37.47 -15.21 -40.71
N ASP A 159 -37.33 -14.67 -41.90
CA ASP A 159 -36.45 -13.64 -42.42
C ASP A 159 -36.94 -12.25 -41.97
N GLU A 160 -36.08 -11.42 -41.36
CA GLU A 160 -36.17 -9.96 -41.50
C GLU A 160 -34.83 -9.30 -41.13
N ALA A 161 -34.41 -8.40 -42.03
CA ALA A 161 -33.04 -7.98 -42.24
C ALA A 161 -32.50 -7.04 -41.15
N VAL A 162 -31.25 -7.29 -40.74
CA VAL A 162 -30.43 -6.36 -39.97
C VAL A 162 -29.67 -5.47 -40.97
N ASP A 163 -30.04 -4.20 -41.06
CA ASP A 163 -29.28 -3.19 -41.80
C ASP A 163 -28.06 -2.76 -40.96
N LEU A 164 -26.91 -3.37 -41.25
CA LEU A 164 -25.60 -2.93 -40.78
C LEU A 164 -24.89 -2.18 -41.91
N THR A 165 -25.11 -0.88 -41.98
CA THR A 165 -24.29 0.01 -42.80
C THR A 165 -23.74 1.15 -41.94
N GLY A 166 -22.41 1.18 -41.81
CA GLY A 166 -21.74 2.27 -41.10
C GLY A 166 -20.28 2.03 -40.69
N ALA A 167 -19.49 1.33 -41.50
CA ALA A 167 -18.03 1.43 -41.43
C ALA A 167 -17.52 2.57 -42.33
N THR A 168 -16.34 3.11 -41.98
CA THR A 168 -15.42 4.03 -42.70
C THR A 168 -15.25 5.39 -41.98
N SER A 169 -14.07 5.99 -41.83
CA SER A 169 -12.70 5.69 -42.28
C SER A 169 -11.71 6.45 -41.39
N ALA A 170 -10.53 5.88 -41.22
CA ALA A 170 -9.30 6.62 -40.94
C ALA A 170 -8.87 7.39 -42.20
N ALA A 171 -8.32 8.60 -42.02
CA ALA A 171 -7.39 9.30 -42.90
C ALA A 171 -6.69 10.38 -42.09
#